data_AF-A0A094CG48-F1
#
_entry.id   AF-A0A094CG48-F1
#
_cell.length_a   1.000
_cell.length_b   1.000
_cell.length_c   1.000
_cell.angle_alpha   90.00
_cell.angle_beta   90.00
_cell.angle_gamma   90.00
#
_symmetry.space_group_name_H-M   'P 1'
#
loop_
_entity.id
_entity.type
_entity.pdbx_description
1 polymer ?
#
loop_
_entity_poly.entity_id
_entity_poly.type
_entity_poly.pdbx_seq_one_letter_code
_entity_poly.pdbx_strand_id
1 'polypeptide(L)'
;EEPAPLDLSLYTDKDSRKLAEKEHRRLQKIYQTAVKHRESAIKDRRKLTEKREKKAAQEKEKLRKTELKEAQKEKDKRLKEEEKQRVAEAKEAELRAVTVNPTPSADSRAGSASEGSQKPKKDKRFCLLPGDLERGGTLDKCWVRVYMEGVDEVGAHCGLFFPGPQYAALLGDTTERIQGWVNDDATRRAILEIHSLD
;
A
#
# COMPACT_ATOMS: atom_id res chain seq x y z
N GLU A 1 -36.35 -6.68 -0.88
CA GLU A 1 -37.60 -6.85 -0.12
C GLU A 1 -38.39 -7.98 -0.76
N GLU A 2 -39.02 -8.83 0.05
CA GLU A 2 -39.78 -9.98 -0.45
C GLU A 2 -41.12 -9.47 -1.02
N PRO A 3 -41.55 -9.95 -2.21
CA PRO A 3 -42.82 -9.51 -2.79
C PRO A 3 -44.00 -9.90 -1.88
N ALA A 4 -44.85 -8.92 -1.57
CA ALA A 4 -46.01 -9.12 -0.71
C ALA A 4 -46.97 -10.18 -1.30
N PRO A 5 -47.66 -10.97 -0.45
CA PRO A 5 -48.63 -11.97 -0.90
C PRO A 5 -49.72 -11.32 -1.75
N LEU A 6 -50.09 -11.97 -2.86
CA LEU A 6 -51.16 -11.45 -3.72
C LEU A 6 -52.53 -11.65 -3.04
N ASP A 7 -53.23 -10.55 -2.78
CA ASP A 7 -54.62 -10.58 -2.32
C ASP A 7 -55.57 -10.56 -3.53
N LEU A 8 -56.15 -11.72 -3.83
CA LEU A 8 -57.07 -11.91 -4.95
C LEU A 8 -58.46 -11.30 -4.70
N SER A 9 -58.79 -10.94 -3.46
CA SER A 9 -60.09 -10.35 -3.10
C SER A 9 -60.25 -8.92 -3.61
N LEU A 10 -59.14 -8.24 -3.88
CA LEU A 10 -59.08 -6.87 -4.40
C LEU A 10 -59.49 -6.77 -5.88
N TYR A 11 -59.53 -7.90 -6.60
CA TYR A 11 -59.88 -7.94 -8.01
C TYR A 11 -61.29 -8.49 -8.19
N THR A 12 -62.18 -7.65 -8.70
CA THR A 12 -63.60 -7.98 -8.95
C THR A 12 -63.78 -8.86 -10.18
N ASP A 13 -63.01 -8.58 -11.24
CA ASP A 13 -63.12 -9.26 -12.53
C ASP A 13 -62.12 -10.44 -12.71
N LYS A 14 -62.56 -11.47 -13.43
CA LYS A 14 -61.81 -12.72 -13.63
C LYS A 14 -60.51 -12.51 -14.43
N ASP A 15 -60.52 -11.63 -15.43
CA ASP A 15 -59.33 -11.38 -16.24
C ASP A 15 -58.31 -10.52 -15.49
N SER A 16 -58.79 -9.63 -14.63
CA SER A 16 -57.95 -8.85 -13.72
C SER A 16 -57.24 -9.74 -12.68
N ARG A 17 -57.92 -10.75 -12.12
CA ARG A 17 -57.30 -11.76 -11.24
C ARG A 17 -56.17 -12.52 -11.94
N LYS A 18 -56.42 -13.00 -13.16
CA LYS A 18 -55.40 -13.73 -13.95
C LYS A 18 -54.19 -12.86 -14.28
N LEU A 19 -54.41 -11.59 -14.60
CA LEU A 19 -53.32 -10.65 -14.88
C LEU A 19 -52.48 -10.40 -13.63
N ALA A 20 -53.14 -10.20 -12.48
CA ALA A 20 -52.48 -9.99 -11.19
C ALA A 20 -51.67 -11.23 -10.75
N GLU A 21 -52.21 -12.44 -10.92
CA GLU A 21 -51.49 -13.69 -10.67
C GLU A 21 -50.25 -13.85 -11.57
N LYS A 22 -50.37 -13.49 -12.85
CA LYS A 22 -49.27 -13.56 -13.81
C LYS A 22 -48.15 -12.57 -13.45
N GLU A 23 -48.50 -11.35 -13.06
CA GLU A 23 -47.53 -10.34 -12.63
C GLU A 23 -46.89 -10.72 -11.29
N HIS A 24 -47.66 -11.21 -10.32
CA HIS A 24 -47.11 -11.70 -9.06
C HIS A 24 -46.12 -12.85 -9.29
N ARG A 25 -46.47 -13.81 -10.16
CA ARG A 25 -45.55 -14.90 -10.55
C ARG A 25 -44.27 -14.38 -11.21
N ARG A 26 -44.35 -13.30 -11.99
CA ARG A 26 -43.18 -12.65 -12.60
C ARG A 26 -42.31 -11.98 -11.53
N LEU A 27 -42.91 -11.23 -10.61
CA LEU A 27 -42.23 -10.56 -9.50
C LEU A 27 -41.54 -11.57 -8.57
N GLN A 28 -42.20 -12.69 -8.25
CA GLN A 28 -41.58 -13.78 -7.47
C GLN A 28 -40.34 -14.35 -8.16
N LYS A 29 -40.37 -14.57 -9.48
CA LYS A 29 -39.21 -15.08 -10.23
C LYS A 29 -38.05 -14.09 -10.24
N ILE A 30 -38.34 -12.80 -10.41
CA ILE A 30 -37.33 -11.73 -10.35
C ILE A 30 -36.70 -11.71 -8.96
N TYR A 31 -37.52 -11.75 -7.91
CA TYR A 31 -37.05 -11.80 -6.53
C TYR A 31 -36.17 -13.03 -6.26
N GLN A 32 -36.61 -14.23 -6.63
CA GLN A 32 -35.81 -15.46 -6.46
C GLN A 32 -34.47 -15.39 -7.19
N THR A 33 -34.47 -14.83 -8.40
CA THR A 33 -33.24 -14.63 -9.18
C THR A 33 -32.31 -13.65 -8.48
N ALA A 34 -32.84 -12.51 -7.99
CA ALA A 34 -32.08 -11.52 -7.25
C ALA A 34 -31.49 -12.08 -5.94
N VAL A 35 -32.25 -12.91 -5.20
CA VAL A 35 -31.76 -13.60 -3.99
C VAL A 35 -30.60 -14.53 -4.33
N LYS A 36 -30.71 -15.35 -5.39
CA LYS A 36 -29.61 -16.22 -5.83
C LYS A 36 -28.35 -15.44 -6.21
N HIS A 37 -28.49 -14.33 -6.94
CA HIS A 37 -27.36 -13.48 -7.27
C HIS A 37 -26.72 -12.86 -6.01
N ARG A 38 -27.54 -12.39 -5.07
CA ARG A 38 -27.05 -11.85 -3.79
C ARG A 38 -26.29 -12.90 -2.99
N GLU A 39 -26.81 -14.11 -2.87
CA GLU A 39 -26.15 -15.21 -2.16
C GLU A 39 -24.81 -15.59 -2.81
N SER A 40 -24.78 -15.66 -4.15
CA SER A 40 -23.54 -15.89 -4.90
C SER A 40 -22.51 -14.79 -4.63
N ALA A 41 -22.92 -13.51 -4.71
CA ALA A 41 -22.04 -12.38 -4.46
C ALA A 41 -21.49 -12.37 -3.01
N ILE A 42 -22.32 -12.71 -2.02
CA ILE A 42 -21.87 -12.85 -0.62
C ILE A 42 -20.85 -13.98 -0.49
N LYS A 43 -21.07 -15.13 -1.14
CA LYS A 43 -20.15 -16.27 -1.12
C LYS A 43 -18.79 -15.91 -1.74
N ASP A 44 -18.81 -15.22 -2.87
CA ASP A 44 -17.58 -14.80 -3.55
C ASP A 44 -16.82 -13.75 -2.73
N ARG A 45 -17.53 -12.79 -2.13
CA ARG A 45 -16.93 -11.83 -1.19
C ARG A 45 -16.27 -12.53 0.01
N ARG A 46 -16.95 -13.51 0.62
CA ARG A 46 -16.39 -14.29 1.74
C ARG A 46 -15.11 -15.04 1.35
N LYS A 47 -15.09 -15.69 0.19
CA LYS A 47 -13.87 -16.34 -0.32
C LYS A 47 -12.73 -15.36 -0.54
N LEU A 48 -13.04 -14.16 -1.05
CA LEU A 48 -12.03 -13.14 -1.28
C LEU A 48 -11.46 -12.58 0.04
N THR A 49 -12.31 -12.35 1.05
CA THR A 49 -11.86 -11.90 2.38
C THR A 49 -11.01 -12.97 3.05
N GLU A 50 -11.45 -14.24 3.06
CA GLU A 50 -10.68 -15.35 3.62
C GLU A 50 -9.30 -15.51 2.96
N LYS A 51 -9.24 -15.38 1.61
CA LYS A 51 -7.98 -15.41 0.87
C LYS A 51 -7.03 -14.26 1.25
N ARG A 52 -7.57 -13.06 1.52
CA ARG A 52 -6.78 -11.89 1.95
C ARG A 52 -6.28 -12.06 3.38
N GLU A 53 -7.14 -12.51 4.29
CA GLU A 53 -6.79 -12.77 5.69
C GLU A 53 -5.71 -13.85 5.80
N LYS A 54 -5.83 -14.94 5.02
CA LYS A 54 -4.80 -15.98 4.97
C LYS A 54 -3.46 -15.46 4.47
N LYS A 55 -3.45 -14.61 3.43
CA LYS A 55 -2.21 -13.98 2.95
C LYS A 55 -1.61 -13.03 3.99
N ALA A 56 -2.43 -12.20 4.62
CA ALA A 56 -1.99 -11.29 5.68
C ALA A 56 -1.45 -12.04 6.90
N ALA A 57 -2.06 -13.17 7.28
CA ALA A 57 -1.57 -14.02 8.35
C ALA A 57 -0.22 -14.66 8.00
N GLN A 58 -0.07 -15.19 6.79
CA GLN A 58 1.21 -15.74 6.31
C GLN A 58 2.33 -14.68 6.26
N GLU A 59 2.00 -13.46 5.86
CA GLU A 59 2.96 -12.35 5.83
C GLU A 59 3.37 -11.92 7.25
N LYS A 60 2.40 -11.77 8.17
CA LYS A 60 2.68 -11.48 9.58
C LYS A 60 3.52 -12.57 10.24
N GLU A 61 3.27 -13.83 9.94
CA GLU A 61 4.09 -14.94 10.46
C GLU A 61 5.52 -14.91 9.93
N LYS A 62 5.69 -14.62 8.63
CA LYS A 62 7.02 -14.44 8.03
C LYS A 62 7.76 -13.27 8.68
N LEU A 63 7.10 -12.12 8.85
CA LEU A 63 7.67 -10.94 9.48
C LEU A 63 8.07 -11.21 10.93
N ARG A 64 7.21 -11.86 11.73
CA ARG A 64 7.56 -12.26 13.10
C ARG A 64 8.77 -13.21 13.12
N LYS A 65 8.86 -14.13 12.17
CA LYS A 65 9.99 -15.06 12.07
C LYS A 65 11.29 -14.35 11.69
N THR A 66 11.25 -13.33 10.82
CA THR A 66 12.43 -12.53 10.48
C THR A 66 12.85 -11.65 11.64
N GLU A 67 11.91 -10.95 12.29
CA GLU A 67 12.16 -10.12 13.48
C GLU A 67 12.78 -10.95 14.62
N LEU A 68 12.24 -12.15 14.90
CA LEU A 68 12.81 -13.04 15.92
C LEU A 68 14.24 -13.47 15.57
N LYS A 69 14.54 -13.74 14.31
CA LYS A 69 15.90 -14.10 13.87
C LYS A 69 16.87 -12.93 13.98
N GLU A 70 16.43 -11.72 13.64
CA GLU A 70 17.25 -10.51 13.76
C GLU A 70 17.51 -10.17 15.22
N ALA A 71 16.48 -10.21 16.06
CA ALA A 71 16.63 -10.02 17.51
C ALA A 71 17.56 -11.06 18.15
N GLN A 72 17.50 -12.33 17.71
CA GLN A 72 18.41 -13.36 18.18
C GLN A 72 19.86 -13.08 17.75
N LYS A 73 20.09 -12.72 16.48
CA LYS A 73 21.43 -12.35 15.98
C LYS A 73 21.99 -11.14 16.72
N GLU A 74 21.17 -10.15 17.02
CA GLU A 74 21.58 -8.95 17.76
C GLU A 74 21.96 -9.29 19.20
N LYS A 75 21.16 -10.13 19.89
CA LYS A 75 21.49 -10.64 21.22
C LYS A 75 22.79 -11.43 21.22
N ASP A 76 22.97 -12.34 20.27
CA ASP A 76 24.20 -13.15 20.16
C ASP A 76 25.43 -12.27 19.87
N LYS A 77 25.28 -11.23 19.04
CA LYS A 77 26.35 -10.25 18.76
C LYS A 77 26.70 -9.46 20.03
N ARG A 78 25.69 -8.98 20.77
CA ARG A 78 25.89 -8.22 22.01
C ARG A 78 26.59 -9.05 23.09
N LEU A 79 26.18 -10.31 23.27
CA LEU A 79 26.83 -11.23 24.20
C LEU A 79 28.31 -11.48 23.85
N LYS A 80 28.63 -11.66 22.56
CA LYS A 80 30.04 -11.80 22.11
C LYS A 80 30.86 -10.53 22.35
N GLU A 81 30.25 -9.36 22.20
CA GLU A 81 30.91 -8.07 22.38
C GLU A 81 31.16 -7.79 23.87
N GLU A 82 30.18 -8.09 24.74
CA GLU A 82 30.31 -8.06 26.21
C GLU A 82 31.38 -9.05 26.70
N GLU A 83 31.42 -10.28 26.17
CA GLU A 83 32.45 -11.27 26.51
C GLU A 83 33.85 -10.80 26.09
N LYS A 84 33.99 -10.26 24.87
CA LYS A 84 35.26 -9.71 24.38
C LYS A 84 35.72 -8.53 25.24
N GLN A 85 34.81 -7.66 25.68
CA GLN A 85 35.11 -6.56 26.60
C GLN A 85 35.59 -7.09 27.96
N ARG A 86 34.89 -8.06 28.55
CA ARG A 86 35.31 -8.68 29.83
C ARG A 86 36.69 -9.34 29.74
N VAL A 87 37.00 -10.01 28.64
CA VAL A 87 38.33 -10.62 28.43
C VAL A 87 39.41 -9.56 28.26
N ALA A 88 39.12 -8.47 27.54
CA ALA A 88 40.05 -7.36 27.38
C ALA A 88 40.32 -6.65 28.71
N GLU A 89 39.29 -6.38 29.49
CA GLU A 89 39.37 -5.73 30.81
C GLU A 89 40.12 -6.62 31.82
N ALA A 90 39.89 -7.93 31.81
CA ALA A 90 40.65 -8.88 32.63
C ALA A 90 42.15 -8.90 32.25
N LYS A 91 42.48 -8.89 30.95
CA LYS A 91 43.87 -8.79 30.48
C LYS A 91 44.54 -7.46 30.85
N GLU A 92 43.80 -6.35 30.77
CA GLU A 92 44.31 -5.03 31.16
C GLU A 92 44.58 -4.98 32.67
N ALA A 93 43.65 -5.49 33.49
CA ALA A 93 43.83 -5.57 34.94
C ALA A 93 45.03 -6.44 35.33
N GLU A 94 45.27 -7.55 34.62
CA GLU A 94 46.46 -8.40 34.79
C GLU A 94 47.75 -7.64 34.46
N LEU A 95 47.82 -6.96 33.31
CA LEU A 95 48.97 -6.13 32.92
C LEU A 95 49.24 -4.99 33.92
N ARG A 96 48.18 -4.38 34.45
CA ARG A 96 48.26 -3.29 35.43
C ARG A 96 48.71 -3.77 36.81
N ALA A 97 48.38 -5.01 37.19
CA ALA A 97 48.89 -5.63 38.42
C ALA A 97 50.39 -5.97 38.32
N VAL A 98 50.92 -6.19 37.11
CA VAL A 98 52.33 -6.53 36.87
C VAL A 98 53.26 -5.30 36.79
N THR A 99 52.74 -4.08 36.60
CA THR A 99 53.57 -2.89 36.29
C THR A 99 53.49 -1.79 37.36
N VAL A 100 54.40 -1.85 38.34
CA VAL A 100 54.72 -0.74 39.27
C VAL A 100 56.06 -0.10 38.88
N ASN A 101 56.05 0.80 37.89
CA ASN A 101 56.89 2.02 37.78
C ASN A 101 56.70 2.72 36.42
N PRO A 102 56.54 4.07 36.33
CA PRO A 102 56.16 4.74 35.08
C PRO A 102 57.28 5.58 34.45
N THR A 103 57.26 5.75 33.11
CA THR A 103 57.46 7.05 32.43
C THR A 103 56.99 6.99 30.95
N PRO A 104 56.54 8.11 30.35
CA PRO A 104 55.78 8.14 29.09
C PRO A 104 56.55 8.71 27.89
N SER A 105 56.20 8.31 26.67
CA SER A 105 56.63 8.98 25.42
C SER A 105 55.58 8.90 24.30
N ALA A 106 55.04 10.09 24.00
CA ALA A 106 54.87 10.74 22.70
C ALA A 106 54.42 9.98 21.42
N ASP A 107 53.32 10.54 20.86
CA ASP A 107 53.10 10.93 19.45
C ASP A 107 52.84 9.86 18.37
N SER A 108 51.68 9.96 17.68
CA SER A 108 51.57 10.46 16.29
C SER A 108 50.40 9.92 15.44
N ARG A 109 49.71 10.88 14.82
CA ARG A 109 49.15 10.96 13.45
C ARG A 109 48.18 9.91 12.88
N ALA A 110 46.98 10.42 12.58
CA ALA A 110 46.34 10.53 11.26
C ALA A 110 46.33 9.31 10.32
N GLY A 111 45.12 8.87 9.97
CA GLY A 111 44.84 8.00 8.83
C GLY A 111 43.47 8.30 8.23
N SER A 112 43.46 9.14 7.20
CA SER A 112 42.32 9.44 6.32
C SER A 112 41.92 8.21 5.50
N ALA A 113 40.64 7.84 5.51
CA ALA A 113 40.07 6.89 4.55
C ALA A 113 39.28 7.68 3.48
N SER A 114 39.75 7.55 2.25
CA SER A 114 39.27 8.17 1.02
C SER A 114 37.88 7.68 0.61
N GLU A 115 36.93 8.60 0.45
CA GLU A 115 35.66 8.38 -0.26
C GLU A 115 35.92 8.25 -1.76
N GLY A 116 35.60 7.07 -2.31
CA GLY A 116 35.62 6.82 -3.74
C GLY A 116 34.48 7.56 -4.44
N SER A 117 34.84 8.37 -5.42
CA SER A 117 33.95 9.05 -6.35
C SER A 117 33.10 8.06 -7.15
N GLN A 118 31.87 7.81 -6.68
CA GLN A 118 30.90 7.02 -7.43
C GLN A 118 30.27 7.90 -8.53
N LYS A 119 30.34 7.41 -9.78
CA LYS A 119 29.67 8.01 -10.94
C LYS A 119 28.18 8.28 -10.62
N PRO A 120 27.58 9.37 -11.16
CA PRO A 120 26.16 9.66 -10.92
C PRO A 120 25.32 8.46 -11.36
N LYS A 121 24.56 7.90 -10.41
CA LYS A 121 23.65 6.78 -10.66
C LYS A 121 22.59 7.27 -11.64
N LYS A 122 22.48 6.58 -12.79
CA LYS A 122 21.47 6.91 -13.81
C LYS A 122 20.09 6.55 -13.27
N ASP A 123 19.13 7.46 -13.43
CA ASP A 123 17.71 7.20 -13.12
C ASP A 123 17.22 5.99 -13.91
N LYS A 124 16.66 5.01 -13.19
CA LYS A 124 16.08 3.81 -13.79
C LYS A 124 14.57 3.99 -13.89
N ARG A 125 13.98 3.61 -15.02
CA ARG A 125 12.56 3.82 -15.32
C ARG A 125 11.83 2.49 -15.38
N PHE A 126 10.58 2.47 -14.92
CA PHE A 126 9.74 1.27 -14.89
C PHE A 126 9.04 1.01 -16.23
N CYS A 127 8.68 2.09 -16.94
CA CYS A 127 8.08 2.02 -18.27
C CYS A 127 8.96 2.80 -19.26
N LEU A 128 9.11 2.27 -20.48
CA LEU A 128 9.65 3.04 -21.58
C LEU A 128 8.58 4.03 -22.03
N LEU A 129 8.94 5.30 -22.04
CA LEU A 129 8.07 6.33 -22.57
C LEU A 129 8.23 6.46 -24.08
N PRO A 130 7.16 6.78 -24.83
CA PRO A 130 7.29 7.11 -26.24
C PRO A 130 8.33 8.21 -26.51
N GLY A 131 8.47 9.18 -25.59
CA GLY A 131 9.49 10.23 -25.66
C GLY A 131 10.94 9.77 -25.43
N ASP A 132 11.19 8.54 -24.96
CA ASP A 132 12.53 7.94 -24.93
C ASP A 132 12.94 7.31 -26.26
N LEU A 133 11.98 6.97 -27.12
CA LEU A 133 12.25 6.48 -28.48
C LEU A 133 12.72 7.62 -29.39
N GLU A 134 12.12 8.81 -29.21
CA GLU A 134 12.43 10.04 -29.93
C GLU A 134 13.40 10.86 -29.08
N ARG A 135 14.71 10.71 -29.31
CA ARG A 135 15.80 11.39 -28.57
C ARG A 135 15.67 12.92 -28.69
N GLY A 136 14.83 13.53 -27.86
CA GLY A 136 14.51 14.96 -27.90
C GLY A 136 13.09 15.34 -27.48
N GLY A 137 12.20 14.38 -27.18
CA GLY A 137 10.85 14.68 -26.72
C GLY A 137 10.80 15.30 -25.31
N THR A 138 10.00 16.37 -25.14
CA THR A 138 9.66 16.91 -23.82
C THR A 138 9.05 15.80 -22.96
N LEU A 139 9.66 15.54 -21.79
CA LEU A 139 9.10 14.66 -20.76
C LEU A 139 7.66 15.10 -20.48
N ASP A 140 6.72 14.16 -20.54
CA ASP A 140 5.32 14.43 -20.25
C ASP A 140 5.22 14.99 -18.82
N LYS A 141 4.53 16.13 -18.69
CA LYS A 141 4.37 16.87 -17.42
C LYS A 141 3.72 16.02 -16.33
N CYS A 142 3.00 14.96 -16.72
CA CYS A 142 2.39 14.02 -15.79
C CYS A 142 3.41 13.04 -15.17
N TRP A 143 4.66 13.04 -15.64
CA TRP A 143 5.73 12.20 -15.09
C TRP A 143 6.44 12.88 -13.93
N VAL A 144 6.10 12.42 -12.73
CA VAL A 144 6.75 12.86 -11.51
C VAL A 144 7.93 11.94 -11.21
N ARG A 145 9.13 12.52 -11.02
CA ARG A 145 10.31 11.79 -10.57
C ARG A 145 10.16 11.47 -9.09
N VAL A 146 10.18 10.18 -8.74
CA VAL A 146 10.14 9.71 -7.35
C VAL A 146 11.49 9.12 -6.98
N TYR A 147 12.15 9.70 -5.98
CA TYR A 147 13.42 9.21 -5.46
C TYR A 147 13.17 8.12 -4.41
N MET A 148 13.68 6.92 -4.63
CA MET A 148 13.56 5.78 -3.71
C MET A 148 14.95 5.21 -3.47
N GLU A 149 15.55 5.54 -2.31
CA GLU A 149 16.87 5.06 -1.92
C GLU A 149 16.78 3.67 -1.26
N GLY A 150 17.67 2.76 -1.65
CA GLY A 150 17.76 1.43 -1.05
C GLY A 150 16.64 0.45 -1.42
N VAL A 151 15.74 0.83 -2.35
CA VAL A 151 14.64 -0.01 -2.83
C VAL A 151 14.80 -0.26 -4.33
N ASP A 152 14.54 -1.49 -4.77
CA ASP A 152 14.56 -1.84 -6.20
C ASP A 152 13.35 -1.26 -6.94
N GLU A 153 13.34 -1.35 -8.28
CA GLU A 153 12.31 -0.73 -9.12
C GLU A 153 10.90 -1.30 -8.82
N VAL A 154 10.84 -2.59 -8.51
CA VAL A 154 9.60 -3.29 -8.15
C VAL A 154 9.12 -2.87 -6.76
N GLY A 155 10.01 -2.82 -5.78
CA GLY A 155 9.72 -2.36 -4.43
C GLY A 155 9.33 -0.88 -4.40
N ALA A 156 9.91 -0.05 -5.28
CA ALA A 156 9.54 1.36 -5.42
C ALA A 156 8.12 1.51 -5.98
N HIS A 157 7.80 0.78 -7.06
CA HIS A 157 6.47 0.80 -7.68
C HIS A 157 5.39 0.28 -6.71
N CYS A 158 5.63 -0.89 -6.11
CA CYS A 158 4.70 -1.48 -5.15
C CYS A 158 4.62 -0.64 -3.86
N GLY A 159 5.72 0.00 -3.48
CA GLY A 159 5.85 0.77 -2.26
C GLY A 159 5.23 2.15 -2.31
N LEU A 160 5.00 2.70 -3.50
CA LEU A 160 4.36 4.01 -3.70
C LEU A 160 2.96 4.09 -3.07
N PHE A 161 2.28 2.95 -2.94
CA PHE A 161 0.93 2.85 -2.37
C PHE A 161 0.91 2.52 -0.88
N PHE A 162 2.07 2.42 -0.22
CA PHE A 162 2.11 2.34 1.23
C PHE A 162 1.93 3.72 1.87
N PRO A 163 1.28 3.81 3.05
CA PRO A 163 1.12 5.08 3.75
C PRO A 163 2.47 5.74 4.01
N GLY A 164 2.69 6.91 3.40
CA GLY A 164 3.92 7.68 3.48
C GLY A 164 3.79 9.02 2.77
N PRO A 165 4.80 9.91 2.87
CA PRO A 165 4.75 11.25 2.28
C PRO A 165 4.43 11.26 0.78
N GLN A 166 4.98 10.31 0.03
CA GLN A 166 4.78 10.16 -1.41
C GLN A 166 3.33 9.74 -1.74
N TYR A 167 2.75 8.83 -0.96
CA TYR A 167 1.36 8.41 -1.11
C TYR A 167 0.39 9.55 -0.78
N ALA A 168 0.68 10.32 0.27
CA ALA A 168 -0.12 11.48 0.66
C ALA A 168 -0.12 12.56 -0.43
N ALA A 169 1.05 12.88 -0.99
CA ALA A 169 1.17 13.82 -2.10
C ALA A 169 0.42 13.33 -3.35
N LEU A 170 0.59 12.06 -3.73
CA LEU A 170 -0.11 11.45 -4.86
C LEU A 170 -1.64 11.52 -4.71
N LEU A 171 -2.14 11.21 -3.50
CA LEU A 171 -3.57 11.31 -3.20
C LEU A 171 -4.06 12.76 -3.24
N GLY A 172 -3.26 13.71 -2.73
CA GLY A 172 -3.54 15.14 -2.79
C GLY A 172 -3.79 15.60 -4.22
N ASP A 173 -2.78 15.43 -5.09
CA ASP A 173 -2.84 15.86 -6.50
C ASP A 173 -4.00 15.20 -7.26
N THR A 174 -4.23 13.91 -7.00
CA THR A 174 -5.31 13.15 -7.63
C THR A 174 -6.67 13.66 -7.17
N THR A 175 -6.84 13.92 -5.89
CA THR A 175 -8.10 14.40 -5.31
C THR A 175 -8.40 15.82 -5.79
N GLU A 176 -7.39 16.69 -5.82
CA GLU A 176 -7.53 18.06 -6.35
C GLU A 176 -8.00 18.05 -7.81
N ARG A 177 -7.41 17.19 -8.64
CA ARG A 177 -7.81 17.07 -10.05
C ARG A 177 -9.26 16.60 -10.20
N ILE A 178 -9.68 15.61 -9.41
CA ILE A 178 -11.08 15.14 -9.42
C ILE A 178 -12.02 16.24 -8.94
N GLN A 179 -11.65 16.95 -7.88
CA GLN A 179 -12.44 18.05 -7.34
C GLN A 179 -12.63 19.16 -8.38
N GLY A 180 -11.59 19.48 -9.15
CA GLY A 180 -11.69 20.40 -10.30
C GLY A 180 -12.76 19.97 -11.30
N TRP A 181 -12.74 18.70 -11.74
CA TRP A 181 -13.75 18.18 -12.67
C TRP A 181 -15.17 18.24 -12.10
N VAL A 182 -15.34 17.91 -10.83
CA VAL A 182 -16.65 17.97 -10.17
C VAL A 182 -17.15 19.41 -10.07
N ASN A 183 -16.28 20.36 -9.73
CA ASN A 183 -16.62 21.77 -9.64
C ASN A 183 -16.97 22.36 -11.02
N ASP A 184 -16.21 22.02 -12.06
CA ASP A 184 -16.49 22.44 -13.43
C ASP A 184 -17.84 21.90 -13.92
N ASP A 185 -18.14 20.63 -13.62
CA ASP A 185 -19.42 19.99 -13.94
C ASP A 185 -20.59 20.61 -13.16
N ALA A 186 -20.41 20.89 -11.87
CA ALA A 186 -21.40 21.58 -11.05
C ALA A 186 -21.69 23.00 -11.57
N THR A 187 -20.64 23.74 -11.92
CA THR A 187 -20.74 25.08 -12.51
C THR A 187 -21.49 25.02 -13.84
N ARG A 188 -21.15 24.05 -14.70
CA ARG A 188 -21.82 23.86 -15.98
C ARG A 188 -23.31 23.56 -15.80
N ARG A 189 -23.68 22.70 -14.85
CA ARG A 189 -25.09 22.41 -14.56
C ARG A 189 -25.84 23.64 -14.05
N ALA A 190 -25.25 24.41 -13.14
CA ALA A 190 -25.85 25.62 -12.62
C ALA A 190 -26.12 26.67 -13.73
N ILE A 191 -25.18 26.84 -14.67
CA ILE A 191 -25.37 27.72 -15.82
C ILE A 191 -26.53 27.24 -16.70
N LEU A 192 -26.59 25.94 -17.00
CA LEU A 192 -27.69 25.38 -17.81
C LEU A 192 -29.05 25.52 -17.12
N GLU A 193 -29.09 25.37 -15.79
CA GLU A 193 -30.30 25.55 -14.98
C GLU A 193 -30.78 27.01 -15.02
N ILE A 194 -29.88 27.99 -14.84
CA ILE A 194 -30.20 29.42 -14.95
C ILE A 194 -30.75 29.75 -16.35
N HIS A 195 -30.10 29.24 -17.40
CA HIS A 195 -30.56 29.43 -18.79
C HIS A 195 -31.87 28.70 -19.13
N SER A 196 -32.30 27.73 -18.31
CA SER A 196 -33.57 27.03 -18.49
C SER A 196 -34.75 27.69 -17.77
N LEU A 197 -34.47 28.69 -16.92
CA LEU A 197 -35.45 29.43 -16.12
C LEU A 197 -35.86 30.78 -16.76
N ASP A 198 -35.14 31.22 -17.81
CA ASP A 198 -35.55 32.30 -18.74
C ASP A 198 -36.34 31.71 -19.94
#